data_AF-A0A2H9PU58-F1
#
_entry.id   AF-A0A2H9PU58-F1
#
_cell.length_a   1.000
_cell.length_b   1.000
_cell.length_c   1.000
_cell.angle_alpha   90.00
_cell.angle_beta   90.00
_cell.angle_gamma   90.00
#
_symmetry.space_group_name_H-M   'P 1'
#
loop_
_entity.id
_entity.type
_entity.pdbx_description
1 polymer ?
#
loop_
_entity_poly.entity_id
_entity_poly.type
_entity_poly.pdbx_seq_one_letter_code
_entity_poly.pdbx_strand_id
1 'polypeptide(L)'
;MRHNAHEIPKAKAMAKALGMEFRPKQCWDATLAPVDSFDMIFRETGLDVSSAQYPPADRRMAVLPCLLLWHSPQINWDGRLLGCCVNTWQDFGNVFSDGLSACMDSERYQHTKKMLQGKAGPRDDIPCVRCPRFAGISKHPLRAQDLLLPL
;
A
#
# COMPACT_ATOMS: atom_id res chain seq x y z
N MET A 1 13.29 4.44 19.68
CA MET A 1 12.69 3.09 19.78
C MET A 1 13.72 2.11 19.19
N ARG A 2 14.05 1.01 19.88
CA ARG A 2 15.06 0.07 19.37
C ARG A 2 14.43 -0.89 18.36
N HIS A 3 15.13 -1.21 17.28
CA HIS A 3 14.67 -2.21 16.31
C HIS A 3 14.56 -3.60 16.96
N ASN A 4 13.48 -4.33 16.67
CA ASN A 4 13.19 -5.64 17.26
C ASN A 4 13.87 -6.82 16.52
N ALA A 5 14.97 -6.56 15.80
CA ALA A 5 15.63 -7.59 14.99
C ALA A 5 16.09 -8.79 15.84
N HIS A 6 16.55 -8.52 17.06
CA HIS A 6 16.98 -9.53 18.01
C HIS A 6 15.88 -10.53 18.41
N GLU A 7 14.59 -10.22 18.18
CA GLU A 7 13.46 -11.10 18.48
C GLU A 7 13.09 -12.04 17.33
N ILE A 8 13.69 -11.88 16.14
CA ILE A 8 13.38 -12.65 14.94
C ILE A 8 13.43 -14.18 15.19
N PRO A 9 14.46 -14.76 15.84
CA PRO A 9 14.50 -16.20 16.09
C PRO A 9 13.33 -16.68 16.94
N LYS A 10 12.97 -15.92 17.99
CA LYS A 10 11.87 -16.25 18.90
C LYS A 10 10.52 -16.15 18.17
N ALA A 11 10.29 -15.08 17.41
CA ALA A 11 9.07 -14.88 16.64
C ALA A 11 8.88 -15.97 15.57
N LYS A 12 9.96 -16.36 14.87
CA LYS A 12 9.95 -17.44 13.88
C LYS A 12 9.59 -18.80 14.50
N ALA A 13 10.14 -19.10 15.68
CA ALA A 13 9.81 -20.32 16.42
C ALA A 13 8.34 -20.36 16.86
N MET A 14 7.81 -19.22 17.35
CA MET A 14 6.40 -19.10 17.73
C MET A 14 5.45 -19.26 16.54
N ALA A 15 5.74 -18.59 15.42
CA ALA A 15 4.94 -18.73 14.20
C ALA A 15 4.89 -20.19 13.73
N LYS A 16 6.03 -20.89 13.74
CA LYS A 16 6.09 -22.32 13.42
C LYS A 16 5.22 -23.18 14.37
N ALA A 17 5.29 -22.93 15.68
CA ALA A 17 4.50 -23.66 16.67
C ALA A 17 2.99 -23.46 16.48
N LEU A 18 2.58 -22.32 15.93
CA LEU A 18 1.20 -21.97 15.63
C LEU A 18 0.76 -22.37 14.21
N GLY A 19 1.64 -22.99 13.40
CA GLY A 19 1.34 -23.31 12.00
C GLY A 19 1.19 -22.06 11.11
N MET A 20 1.79 -20.94 11.48
CA MET A 20 1.72 -19.66 10.77
C MET A 20 2.96 -19.44 9.90
N GLU A 21 2.76 -18.71 8.79
CA GLU A 21 3.87 -18.19 8.00
C GLU A 21 4.49 -16.95 8.68
N PHE A 22 5.83 -16.85 8.69
CA PHE A 22 6.56 -15.71 9.23
C PHE A 22 7.33 -14.99 8.13
N ARG A 23 7.00 -13.71 7.90
CA ARG A 23 7.67 -12.84 6.93
C ARG A 23 8.14 -11.54 7.61
N PRO A 24 9.44 -11.40 7.91
CA PRO A 24 9.97 -10.16 8.46
C PRO A 24 9.92 -9.05 7.39
N LYS A 25 9.57 -7.84 7.83
CA LYS A 25 9.55 -6.64 6.96
C LYS A 25 10.64 -5.69 7.42
N GLN A 26 11.36 -5.11 6.46
CA GLN A 26 12.31 -4.04 6.72
C GLN A 26 11.58 -2.79 7.24
N CYS A 27 12.27 -2.01 8.06
CA CYS A 27 11.74 -0.70 8.45
C CYS A 27 11.64 0.19 7.21
N TRP A 28 10.52 0.89 7.07
CA TRP A 28 10.30 1.83 5.96
C TRP A 28 11.15 3.11 6.10
N ASP A 29 11.66 3.37 7.31
CA ASP A 29 12.54 4.48 7.65
C ASP A 29 13.73 3.97 8.46
N ALA A 30 14.90 3.87 7.81
CA ALA A 30 16.12 3.39 8.45
C ALA A 30 16.61 4.29 9.61
N THR A 31 16.17 5.54 9.68
CA THR A 31 16.52 6.48 10.76
C THR A 31 15.68 6.27 12.02
N LEU A 32 14.46 5.73 11.87
CA LEU A 32 13.50 5.57 12.96
C LEU A 32 13.87 4.43 13.91
N ALA A 33 14.49 3.38 13.38
CA ALA A 33 14.97 2.23 14.15
C ALA A 33 16.20 1.62 13.46
N PRO A 34 17.42 2.15 13.74
CA PRO A 34 18.65 1.64 13.17
C PRO A 34 18.84 0.16 13.44
N VAL A 35 19.38 -0.55 12.46
CA VAL A 35 19.66 -1.98 12.52
C VAL A 35 21.13 -2.17 12.85
N ASP A 36 21.40 -2.84 13.98
CA ASP A 36 22.78 -3.04 14.47
C ASP A 36 23.34 -4.43 14.11
N SER A 37 22.58 -5.29 13.42
CA SER A 37 22.91 -6.73 13.31
C SER A 37 22.54 -7.31 11.94
N PHE A 38 23.14 -6.77 10.88
CA PHE A 38 22.89 -7.17 9.49
C PHE A 38 23.12 -8.67 9.25
N ASP A 39 24.22 -9.25 9.75
CA ASP A 39 24.54 -10.67 9.56
C ASP A 39 23.50 -11.61 10.17
N MET A 40 23.01 -11.28 11.37
CA MET A 40 21.97 -12.07 12.03
C MET A 40 20.67 -12.00 11.24
N ILE A 41 20.27 -10.82 10.76
CA ILE A 41 19.06 -10.67 9.94
C ILE A 41 19.19 -11.48 8.65
N PHE A 42 20.32 -11.37 7.95
CA PHE A 42 20.55 -12.14 6.74
C PHE A 42 20.47 -13.64 7.00
N ARG A 43 21.13 -14.13 8.05
CA ARG A 43 21.10 -15.55 8.44
C ARG A 43 19.69 -16.06 8.76
N GLU A 44 18.91 -15.29 9.52
CA GLU A 44 17.59 -15.73 10.00
C GLU A 44 16.48 -15.57 8.95
N THR A 45 16.64 -14.62 8.02
CA THR A 45 15.55 -14.15 7.14
C THR A 45 15.86 -14.22 5.65
N GLY A 46 17.13 -14.30 5.27
CA GLY A 46 17.59 -14.16 3.88
C GLY A 46 17.52 -12.73 3.33
N LEU A 47 17.14 -11.74 4.14
CA LEU A 47 17.06 -10.34 3.71
C LEU A 47 18.42 -9.66 3.84
N ASP A 48 18.93 -9.14 2.73
CA ASP A 48 20.04 -8.20 2.77
C ASP A 48 19.52 -6.81 3.15
N VAL A 49 19.98 -6.35 4.31
CA VAL A 49 19.64 -5.05 4.93
C VAL A 49 20.86 -4.13 5.02
N SER A 50 22.01 -4.55 4.48
CA SER A 50 23.27 -3.82 4.54
C SER A 50 23.25 -2.57 3.66
N SER A 51 22.56 -2.64 2.52
CA SER A 51 22.19 -1.45 1.76
C SER A 51 20.91 -0.87 2.37
N ALA A 52 21.04 0.17 3.19
CA ALA A 52 19.92 1.00 3.64
C ALA A 52 19.10 1.64 2.48
N GLN A 53 19.54 1.43 1.24
CA GLN A 53 18.74 1.68 0.06
C GLN A 53 17.64 0.62 0.01
N TYR A 54 16.47 1.01 0.50
CA TYR A 54 15.22 0.49 -0.05
C TYR A 54 15.43 0.41 -1.58
N PRO A 55 15.27 -0.76 -2.23
CA PRO A 55 15.40 -0.82 -3.68
C PRO A 55 14.53 0.30 -4.25
N PRO A 56 15.06 1.14 -5.17
CA PRO A 56 14.35 2.33 -5.64
C PRO A 56 12.93 1.93 -5.93
N ALA A 57 11.97 2.57 -5.23
CA ALA A 57 10.59 2.09 -5.12
C ALA A 57 10.18 1.53 -6.47
N ASP A 58 10.13 0.20 -6.56
CA ASP A 58 9.87 -0.43 -7.84
C ASP A 58 8.54 0.15 -8.32
N ARG A 59 8.40 0.32 -9.64
CA ARG A 59 7.19 0.98 -10.16
C ARG A 59 5.94 0.33 -9.57
N ARG A 60 6.00 -0.99 -9.35
CA ARG A 60 4.98 -1.79 -8.67
C ARG A 60 4.61 -1.23 -7.29
N MET A 61 5.54 -1.01 -6.37
CA MET A 61 5.29 -0.45 -5.04
C MET A 61 4.79 0.99 -5.09
N ALA A 62 5.22 1.77 -6.09
CA ALA A 62 4.72 3.12 -6.28
C ALA A 62 3.23 3.13 -6.66
N VAL A 63 2.82 2.21 -7.54
CA VAL A 63 1.46 2.18 -8.10
C VAL A 63 0.49 1.26 -7.37
N LEU A 64 0.97 0.24 -6.64
CA LEU A 64 0.17 -0.80 -5.98
C LEU A 64 -1.01 -0.24 -5.17
N PRO A 65 -0.82 0.75 -4.28
CA PRO A 65 -1.94 1.31 -3.53
C PRO A 65 -3.02 1.91 -4.44
N CYS A 66 -2.64 2.55 -5.54
CA CYS A 66 -3.58 3.15 -6.49
C CYS A 66 -4.31 2.10 -7.34
N LEU A 67 -3.65 0.97 -7.63
CA LEU A 67 -4.25 -0.16 -8.36
C LEU A 67 -5.38 -0.85 -7.57
N LEU A 68 -5.42 -0.69 -6.25
CA LEU A 68 -6.49 -1.25 -5.41
C LEU A 68 -7.89 -0.75 -5.82
N LEU A 69 -8.01 0.44 -6.43
CA LEU A 69 -9.30 0.91 -6.98
C LEU A 69 -9.87 0.00 -8.08
N TRP A 70 -9.05 -0.82 -8.73
CA TRP A 70 -9.50 -1.77 -9.75
C TRP A 70 -9.67 -3.17 -9.20
N HIS A 71 -8.71 -3.63 -8.40
CA HIS A 71 -8.60 -5.05 -8.08
C HIS A 71 -9.11 -5.42 -6.68
N SER A 72 -9.07 -4.48 -5.72
CA SER A 72 -9.42 -4.77 -4.32
C SER A 72 -9.72 -3.48 -3.56
N PRO A 73 -10.84 -2.80 -3.87
CA PRO A 73 -11.16 -1.55 -3.22
C PRO A 73 -11.45 -1.74 -1.73
N GLN A 74 -10.89 -0.86 -0.91
CA GLN A 74 -11.00 -0.98 0.54
C GLN A 74 -12.33 -0.42 1.03
N ILE A 75 -13.02 -1.19 1.89
CA ILE A 75 -14.23 -0.78 2.59
C ILE A 75 -13.87 -0.66 4.07
N ASN A 76 -14.25 0.45 4.70
CA ASN A 76 -14.08 0.65 6.13
C ASN A 76 -15.13 -0.12 6.95
N TRP A 77 -14.90 -0.31 8.25
CA TRP A 77 -15.80 -1.05 9.14
C TRP A 77 -17.24 -0.49 9.19
N ASP A 78 -17.41 0.81 8.91
CA ASP A 78 -18.70 1.52 8.89
C ASP A 78 -19.34 1.56 7.49
N GLY A 79 -18.81 0.79 6.53
CA GLY A 79 -19.34 0.68 5.17
C GLY A 79 -18.84 1.75 4.20
N ARG A 80 -18.08 2.75 4.66
CA ARG A 80 -17.50 3.75 3.75
C ARG A 80 -16.53 3.12 2.76
N LEU A 81 -16.73 3.37 1.46
CA LEU A 81 -15.83 2.91 0.41
C LEU A 81 -14.61 3.83 0.34
N LEU A 82 -13.46 3.38 0.82
CA LEU A 82 -12.21 4.15 0.82
C LEU A 82 -11.45 4.08 -0.51
N GLY A 83 -11.61 2.97 -1.25
CA GLY A 83 -10.99 2.74 -2.56
C GLY A 83 -9.54 2.27 -2.53
N CYS A 84 -8.70 2.76 -1.61
CA CYS A 84 -7.31 2.28 -1.44
C CYS A 84 -6.89 2.20 0.03
N CYS A 85 -5.77 1.50 0.30
CA CYS A 85 -5.25 1.29 1.66
C CYS A 85 -4.62 2.53 2.31
N VAL A 86 -4.42 3.62 1.55
CA VAL A 86 -3.81 4.86 2.05
C VAL A 86 -4.88 5.88 2.45
N ASN A 87 -6.04 5.85 1.81
CA ASN A 87 -7.10 6.83 2.05
C ASN A 87 -7.77 6.56 3.41
N THR A 88 -7.61 7.49 4.34
CA THR A 88 -8.25 7.45 5.67
C THR A 88 -9.07 8.70 5.97
N TRP A 89 -9.15 9.65 5.03
CA TRP A 89 -9.69 11.00 5.26
C TRP A 89 -10.97 11.30 4.47
N GLN A 90 -11.33 10.48 3.48
CA GLN A 90 -12.54 10.64 2.69
C GLN A 90 -13.05 9.29 2.18
N ASP A 91 -14.21 9.27 1.54
CA ASP A 91 -14.83 8.07 0.98
C ASP A 91 -15.45 8.34 -0.40
N PHE A 92 -15.93 7.28 -1.04
CA PHE A 92 -16.63 7.27 -2.32
C PHE A 92 -18.12 6.92 -2.19
N GLY A 93 -18.70 7.02 -0.99
CA GLY A 93 -20.06 6.55 -0.66
C GLY A 93 -20.04 5.45 0.41
N ASN A 94 -21.23 4.94 0.76
CA ASN A 94 -21.37 3.90 1.77
C ASN A 94 -22.01 2.63 1.18
N VAL A 95 -21.29 1.52 1.23
CA VAL A 95 -21.72 0.25 0.61
C VAL A 95 -22.87 -0.41 1.37
N PHE A 96 -23.10 -0.05 2.64
CA PHE A 96 -24.22 -0.58 3.42
C PHE A 96 -25.56 0.07 3.03
N SER A 97 -25.55 1.34 2.59
CA SER A 97 -26.74 2.02 2.11
C SER A 97 -26.92 1.92 0.60
N ASP A 98 -25.85 2.14 -0.16
CA ASP A 98 -25.93 2.36 -1.61
C ASP A 98 -25.58 1.08 -2.40
N GLY A 99 -24.87 0.15 -1.76
CA GLY A 99 -24.31 -1.04 -2.39
C GLY A 99 -22.96 -0.77 -3.09
N LEU A 100 -22.09 -1.79 -3.10
CA LEU A 100 -20.72 -1.65 -3.63
C LEU A 100 -20.69 -1.22 -5.11
N SER A 101 -21.53 -1.83 -5.96
CA SER A 101 -21.56 -1.49 -7.39
C SER A 101 -21.92 -0.02 -7.59
N ALA A 102 -22.96 0.48 -6.93
CA ALA A 102 -23.38 1.87 -7.06
C ALA A 102 -22.28 2.86 -6.64
N CYS A 103 -21.58 2.59 -5.53
CA CYS A 103 -20.45 3.41 -5.12
C CYS A 103 -19.31 3.38 -6.15
N MET A 104 -18.99 2.20 -6.71
CA MET A 104 -17.93 2.04 -7.72
C MET A 104 -18.31 2.62 -9.09
N ASP A 105 -19.59 2.64 -9.43
CA ASP A 105 -20.12 3.19 -10.68
C ASP A 105 -20.39 4.70 -10.57
N SER A 106 -20.25 5.27 -9.36
CA SER A 106 -20.40 6.70 -9.13
C SER A 106 -19.44 7.54 -9.97
N GLU A 107 -19.88 8.73 -10.35
CA GLU A 107 -19.11 9.69 -11.14
C GLU A 107 -17.73 9.95 -10.51
N ARG A 108 -17.70 10.20 -9.20
CA ARG A 108 -16.48 10.49 -8.45
C ARG A 108 -15.49 9.33 -8.48
N TYR A 109 -15.96 8.09 -8.37
CA TYR A 109 -15.11 6.91 -8.42
C TYR A 109 -14.52 6.68 -9.83
N GLN A 110 -15.37 6.82 -10.85
CA GLN A 110 -14.96 6.69 -12.25
C GLN A 110 -14.02 7.82 -12.69
N HIS A 111 -14.26 9.06 -12.25
CA HIS A 111 -13.35 10.18 -12.46
C HIS A 111 -12.00 9.92 -11.82
N THR A 112 -11.97 9.38 -10.60
CA THR A 112 -10.72 9.04 -9.91
C THR A 112 -9.90 8.02 -10.70
N LYS A 113 -10.53 6.98 -11.25
CA LYS A 113 -9.86 6.00 -12.12
C LYS A 113 -9.23 6.67 -13.35
N LYS A 114 -9.97 7.56 -14.03
CA LYS A 114 -9.47 8.33 -15.19
C LYS A 114 -8.32 9.26 -14.79
N MET A 115 -8.44 9.92 -13.63
CA MET A 115 -7.44 10.83 -13.10
C MET A 115 -6.12 10.13 -12.79
N LEU A 116 -6.16 8.95 -12.16
CA LEU A 116 -4.96 8.15 -11.88
C LEU A 116 -4.30 7.61 -13.16
N GLN A 117 -5.06 7.45 -14.25
CA GLN A 117 -4.56 7.13 -15.58
C GLN A 117 -4.07 8.38 -16.37
N GLY A 118 -4.15 9.58 -15.79
CA GLY A 118 -3.79 10.83 -16.48
C GLY A 118 -4.79 11.28 -17.55
N LYS A 119 -6.00 10.72 -17.57
CA LYS A 119 -7.06 11.00 -18.55
C LYS A 119 -8.06 12.04 -18.08
N ALA A 120 -7.95 12.51 -16.84
CA ALA A 120 -8.79 13.54 -16.25
C ALA A 120 -7.97 14.39 -15.26
N GLY A 121 -8.35 15.66 -15.10
CA GLY A 121 -7.69 16.57 -14.18
C GLY A 121 -8.01 16.30 -12.71
N PRO A 122 -7.18 16.81 -11.77
CA PRO A 122 -7.45 16.74 -10.33
C PRO A 122 -8.73 17.50 -9.95
N ARG A 123 -9.45 17.00 -8.94
CA ARG A 123 -10.60 17.67 -8.34
C ARG A 123 -10.54 17.59 -6.81
N ASP A 124 -10.93 18.66 -6.14
CA ASP A 124 -10.81 18.79 -4.68
C ASP A 124 -11.70 17.84 -3.89
N ASP A 125 -12.76 17.32 -4.51
CA ASP A 125 -13.67 16.35 -3.92
C ASP A 125 -13.16 14.90 -3.98
N ILE A 126 -12.03 14.65 -4.66
CA ILE A 126 -11.43 13.33 -4.79
C ILE A 126 -10.31 13.13 -3.75
N PRO A 127 -10.35 12.05 -2.94
CA PRO A 127 -9.39 11.86 -1.84
C PRO A 127 -7.93 11.86 -2.30
N CYS A 128 -7.63 11.41 -3.52
CA CYS A 128 -6.27 11.32 -4.02
C CYS A 128 -5.56 12.68 -4.09
N VAL A 129 -6.24 13.81 -4.26
CA VAL A 129 -5.56 15.12 -4.34
C VAL A 129 -4.83 15.49 -3.05
N ARG A 130 -5.25 14.92 -1.92
CA ARG A 130 -4.59 15.07 -0.61
C ARG A 130 -3.61 13.93 -0.29
N CYS A 131 -3.49 12.94 -1.18
CA CYS A 131 -2.62 11.79 -0.96
C CYS A 131 -1.16 12.16 -1.24
N PRO A 132 -0.21 11.85 -0.33
CA PRO A 132 1.21 12.15 -0.54
C PRO A 132 1.81 11.43 -1.76
N ARG A 133 1.17 10.33 -2.22
CA ARG A 133 1.59 9.56 -3.40
C ARG A 133 1.13 10.20 -4.72
N PHE A 134 0.11 11.05 -4.68
CA PHE A 134 -0.53 11.53 -5.90
C PHE A 134 0.38 12.42 -6.75
N ALA A 135 1.28 13.20 -6.14
CA ALA A 135 2.26 13.99 -6.90
C ALA A 135 3.13 13.12 -7.81
N GLY A 136 3.52 11.92 -7.36
CA GLY A 136 4.27 10.95 -8.16
C GLY A 136 3.42 10.33 -9.26
N ILE A 137 2.18 9.94 -8.94
CA ILE A 137 1.23 9.38 -9.92
C ILE A 137 0.85 10.41 -10.98
N SER A 138 0.67 11.67 -10.62
CA SER A 138 0.34 12.75 -11.57
C SER A 138 1.47 12.98 -12.58
N LYS A 139 2.73 12.93 -12.13
CA LYS A 139 3.91 12.98 -13.01
C LYS A 139 4.10 11.71 -13.84
N HIS A 140 3.72 10.56 -13.30
CA HIS A 140 3.87 9.25 -13.94
C HIS A 140 2.59 8.42 -13.81
N PRO A 141 1.55 8.71 -14.62
CA PRO A 141 0.24 8.07 -14.48
C PRO A 141 0.27 6.55 -14.63
N LEU A 142 -0.79 5.91 -14.15
CA LEU A 142 -1.01 4.49 -14.31
C LEU A 142 -1.15 4.13 -15.79
N ARG A 143 -0.38 3.14 -16.23
CA ARG A 143 -0.40 2.60 -17.59
C ARG A 143 -1.27 1.37 -17.64
N ALA A 144 -1.73 1.00 -18.84
CA ALA A 144 -2.48 -0.24 -19.05
C ALA A 144 -1.74 -1.48 -18.52
N GLN A 145 -0.41 -1.52 -18.67
CA GLN A 145 0.45 -2.60 -18.15
C GLN A 145 0.41 -2.69 -16.62
N ASP A 146 0.28 -1.57 -15.92
CA ASP A 146 0.27 -1.56 -14.46
C ASP A 146 -1.03 -2.21 -13.94
N LEU A 147 -2.15 -2.10 -14.68
CA LEU A 147 -3.44 -2.74 -14.36
C LEU A 147 -3.45 -4.27 -14.56
N LEU A 148 -2.39 -4.81 -15.14
CA LEU A 148 -2.22 -6.26 -15.32
C LEU A 148 -1.29 -6.86 -14.26
N LEU A 149 -0.75 -6.03 -13.36
CA LEU A 149 0.11 -6.52 -12.29
C LEU A 149 -0.71 -7.36 -11.30
N PRO A 150 -0.25 -8.58 -10.95
CA PRO A 150 -0.89 -9.35 -9.90
C PRO A 150 -0.74 -8.61 -8.55
N LEU A 151 -1.84 -8.57 -7.79
CA LEU A 151 -1.84 -8.09 -6.41
C LEU A 151 -0.94 -8.97 -5.53
#